data_AF-A0A0V0HFD4-F1
#
_entry.id   AF-A0A0V0HFD4-F1
#
_cell.length_a   1.000
_cell.length_b   1.000
_cell.length_c   1.000
_cell.angle_alpha   90.00
_cell.angle_beta   90.00
_cell.angle_gamma   90.00
#
_symmetry.space_group_name_H-M   'P 1'
#
loop_
_entity.id
_entity.type
_entity.pdbx_description
1 polymer ?
#
loop_
_entity_poly.entity_id
_entity_poly.type
_entity_poly.pdbx_seq_one_letter_code
_entity_poly.pdbx_strand_id
1 'polypeptide(L)'
;MFSTRTEAAYVETVYPVFSMFALLSLHLFMYGCNLFLWKGTRINYNFIFEFQPKTALKYRDAFLIGTCLMTSVVGALVVHLILLSNGFSPSQVDAIPGILLLIFLALLICPLNVFYRPTRFYFLKVIRNIVCSPFYKVLMVDFFMADQLTSQIPLMRHLESSACYFLAGSLTTHGLPTCTSGRMYIELAYVISFAPYYWRAMQCARRWFDESDINHLANLGKYVSAMVAAGARLTYAREPDSQLWFSIVLVTSVIATVYQLYWDFVKDWGFLT
;
A
#
# COMPACT_ATOMS: atom_id res chain seq x y z
N MET A 1 -29.17 -5.13 17.05
CA MET A 1 -28.24 -5.24 18.18
C MET A 1 -27.41 -6.48 17.90
N PHE A 2 -26.14 -6.32 17.52
CA PHE A 2 -25.34 -7.39 16.94
C PHE A 2 -25.04 -8.49 17.98
N SER A 3 -25.03 -9.75 17.55
CA SER A 3 -24.46 -10.84 18.36
C SER A 3 -22.93 -10.75 18.29
N THR A 4 -22.25 -11.06 19.39
CA THR A 4 -20.78 -11.06 19.51
C THR A 4 -20.07 -11.84 18.38
N ARG A 5 -20.69 -12.90 17.86
CA ARG A 5 -20.14 -13.68 16.74
C ARG A 5 -20.27 -12.96 15.39
N THR A 6 -21.29 -12.11 15.23
CA THR A 6 -21.53 -11.28 14.03
C THR A 6 -20.65 -10.04 14.03
N GLU A 7 -20.37 -9.47 15.20
CA GLU A 7 -19.41 -8.35 15.35
C GLU A 7 -17.98 -8.78 14.98
N ALA A 8 -17.55 -9.96 15.45
CA ALA A 8 -16.22 -10.49 15.13
C ALA A 8 -16.04 -10.71 13.61
N ALA A 9 -17.02 -11.35 12.95
CA ALA A 9 -16.98 -11.56 11.50
C ALA A 9 -17.01 -10.23 10.71
N TYR A 10 -17.78 -9.24 11.16
CA TYR A 10 -17.85 -7.92 10.53
C TYR A 10 -16.52 -7.16 10.61
N VAL A 11 -15.88 -7.16 11.79
CA VAL A 11 -14.56 -6.51 12.00
C VAL A 11 -13.45 -7.21 11.23
N GLU A 12 -13.53 -8.53 11.06
CA GLU A 12 -12.49 -9.29 10.36
C GLU A 12 -12.57 -9.21 8.82
N THR A 13 -13.75 -8.88 8.25
CA THR A 13 -13.99 -9.07 6.81
C THR A 13 -14.38 -7.77 6.11
N VAL A 14 -15.33 -7.04 6.66
CA VAL A 14 -15.90 -5.83 6.07
C VAL A 14 -15.01 -4.62 6.34
N TYR A 15 -14.51 -4.50 7.57
CA TYR A 15 -13.67 -3.38 7.98
C TYR A 15 -12.33 -3.29 7.21
N PRO A 16 -11.58 -4.39 6.95
CA PRO A 16 -10.35 -4.33 6.17
C PRO A 16 -10.56 -3.84 4.73
N VAL A 17 -11.62 -4.30 4.07
CA VAL A 17 -11.90 -3.92 2.67
C VAL A 17 -12.22 -2.42 2.57
N PHE A 18 -13.12 -1.92 3.42
CA PHE A 18 -13.44 -0.50 3.44
C PHE A 18 -12.25 0.37 3.89
N SER A 19 -11.45 -0.09 4.85
CA SER A 19 -10.22 0.61 5.28
C SER A 19 -9.19 0.68 4.16
N MET A 20 -8.97 -0.40 3.42
CA MET A 20 -8.09 -0.42 2.25
C MET A 20 -8.51 0.65 1.23
N PHE A 21 -9.80 0.73 0.90
CA PHE A 21 -10.31 1.72 -0.05
C PHE A 21 -10.26 3.16 0.48
N ALA A 22 -10.48 3.37 1.77
CA ALA A 22 -10.36 4.68 2.40
C ALA A 22 -8.90 5.16 2.34
N LEU A 23 -7.93 4.30 2.66
CA LEU A 23 -6.50 4.59 2.55
C LEU A 23 -6.09 4.89 1.10
N LEU A 24 -6.62 4.13 0.13
CA LEU A 24 -6.39 4.40 -1.30
C LEU A 24 -6.96 5.77 -1.72
N SER A 25 -8.15 6.11 -1.26
CA SER A 25 -8.79 7.40 -1.53
C SER A 25 -8.00 8.56 -0.91
N LEU A 26 -7.52 8.38 0.32
CA LEU A 26 -6.64 9.34 0.99
C LEU A 26 -5.33 9.53 0.22
N HIS A 27 -4.70 8.45 -0.24
CA HIS A 27 -3.49 8.53 -1.06
C HIS A 27 -3.71 9.33 -2.35
N LEU A 28 -4.80 9.07 -3.07
CA LEU A 28 -5.15 9.81 -4.29
C LEU A 28 -5.42 11.29 -4.00
N PHE A 29 -6.07 11.60 -2.88
CA PHE A 29 -6.27 12.98 -2.45
C PHE A 29 -4.94 13.68 -2.15
N MET A 30 -4.05 13.07 -1.37
CA MET A 30 -2.72 13.62 -1.08
C MET A 30 -1.88 13.79 -2.35
N TYR A 31 -1.94 12.84 -3.28
CA TYR A 31 -1.31 12.96 -4.59
C TYR A 31 -1.89 14.13 -5.39
N GLY A 32 -3.21 14.34 -5.36
CA GLY A 32 -3.87 15.52 -5.93
C GLY A 32 -3.36 16.84 -5.33
N CYS A 33 -3.17 16.90 -4.01
CA CYS A 33 -2.56 18.04 -3.32
C CYS A 33 -1.12 18.30 -3.79
N ASN A 34 -0.31 17.25 -3.94
CA ASN A 34 1.05 17.37 -4.47
C ASN A 34 1.05 17.96 -5.88
N LEU A 35 0.22 17.43 -6.79
CA LEU A 35 0.09 17.96 -8.16
C LEU A 35 -0.38 19.42 -8.18
N PHE A 36 -1.28 19.80 -7.28
CA PHE A 36 -1.76 21.17 -7.14
C PHE A 36 -0.64 22.12 -6.69
N LEU A 37 0.09 21.74 -5.63
CA LEU A 37 1.19 22.54 -5.08
C LEU A 37 2.35 22.65 -6.06
N TRP A 38 2.75 21.56 -6.72
CA TRP A 38 3.79 21.58 -7.75
C TRP A 38 3.41 22.48 -8.92
N LYS A 39 2.14 22.46 -9.34
CA LYS A 39 1.66 23.40 -10.36
C LYS A 39 1.71 24.85 -9.86
N GLY A 40 1.30 25.13 -8.62
CA GLY A 40 1.33 26.47 -8.03
C GLY A 40 2.74 27.04 -7.88
N THR A 41 3.70 26.19 -7.52
CA THR A 41 5.13 26.52 -7.37
C THR A 41 5.91 26.44 -8.70
N ARG A 42 5.24 26.16 -9.82
CA ARG A 42 5.82 26.03 -11.17
C ARG A 42 6.86 24.90 -11.33
N ILE A 43 6.78 23.87 -10.50
CA ILE A 43 7.58 22.65 -10.65
C ILE A 43 7.03 21.83 -11.82
N ASN A 44 7.88 21.53 -12.80
CA ASN A 44 7.51 20.73 -13.97
C ASN A 44 7.55 19.22 -13.67
N TYR A 45 6.55 18.73 -12.92
CA TYR A 45 6.45 17.32 -12.56
C TYR A 45 6.31 16.38 -13.77
N ASN A 46 5.77 16.86 -14.91
CA ASN A 46 5.70 16.06 -16.14
C ASN A 46 7.09 15.75 -16.69
N PHE A 47 8.00 16.72 -16.64
CA PHE A 47 9.39 16.51 -17.01
C PHE A 47 10.10 15.59 -16.01
N ILE A 48 9.96 15.86 -14.71
CA ILE A 48 10.63 15.11 -13.64
C ILE A 48 10.25 13.63 -13.65
N PHE A 49 8.96 13.32 -13.84
CA PHE A 49 8.47 11.94 -13.89
C PHE A 49 8.40 11.34 -15.30
N GLU A 50 8.92 12.05 -16.31
CA GLU A 50 8.89 11.65 -17.73
C GLU A 50 7.47 11.32 -18.24
N PHE A 51 6.45 12.03 -17.73
CA PHE A 51 5.08 11.88 -18.17
C PHE A 51 4.84 12.56 -19.52
N GLN A 52 4.08 11.89 -20.38
CA GLN A 52 3.63 12.48 -21.63
C GLN A 52 2.60 13.59 -21.35
N PRO A 53 2.83 14.85 -21.78
CA PRO A 53 1.97 15.99 -21.43
C PRO A 53 0.50 15.84 -21.83
N LYS A 54 0.22 15.08 -22.90
CA LYS A 54 -1.13 14.85 -23.41
C LYS A 54 -1.95 13.86 -22.56
N THR A 55 -1.28 12.96 -21.84
CA THR A 55 -1.92 11.88 -21.06
C THR A 55 -1.63 11.97 -19.57
N ALA A 56 -0.79 12.91 -19.14
CA ALA A 56 -0.46 13.13 -17.74
C ALA A 56 -1.71 13.50 -16.93
N LEU A 57 -1.84 12.87 -15.77
CA LEU A 57 -2.96 13.11 -14.86
C LEU A 57 -2.86 14.51 -14.25
N LYS A 58 -3.91 15.32 -14.39
CA LYS A 58 -3.97 16.66 -13.79
C LYS A 58 -4.47 16.56 -12.35
N TYR A 59 -4.13 17.55 -11.52
CA TYR A 59 -4.60 17.62 -10.12
C TYR A 59 -6.14 17.56 -10.00
N ARG A 60 -6.89 18.18 -10.93
CA ARG A 60 -8.36 18.11 -10.96
C ARG A 60 -8.87 16.69 -11.20
N ASP A 61 -8.22 15.97 -12.10
CA ASP A 61 -8.59 14.59 -12.43
C ASP A 61 -8.23 13.66 -11.26
N ALA A 62 -7.09 13.88 -10.60
CA ALA A 62 -6.70 13.15 -9.39
C ALA A 62 -7.72 13.34 -8.24
N PHE A 63 -8.13 14.58 -7.97
CA PHE A 63 -9.18 14.86 -6.99
C PHE A 63 -10.52 14.24 -7.38
N LEU A 64 -10.91 14.32 -8.65
CA LEU A 64 -12.15 13.71 -9.13
C LEU A 64 -12.14 12.19 -8.93
N ILE A 65 -11.05 11.51 -9.28
CA ILE A 65 -10.91 10.06 -9.07
C ILE A 65 -10.97 9.74 -7.57
N GLY A 66 -10.24 10.48 -6.73
CA GLY A 66 -10.25 10.29 -5.28
C GLY A 66 -11.64 10.49 -4.66
N THR A 67 -12.36 11.55 -5.04
CA THR A 67 -13.72 11.80 -4.57
C THR A 67 -14.70 10.74 -5.07
N CYS A 68 -14.65 10.35 -6.36
CA CYS A 68 -15.53 9.31 -6.88
C CYS A 68 -15.31 7.96 -6.17
N LEU A 69 -14.04 7.60 -5.91
CA LEU A 69 -13.70 6.40 -5.15
C LEU A 69 -14.27 6.49 -3.73
N MET A 70 -13.99 7.58 -3.01
CA MET A 70 -14.47 7.77 -1.64
C MET A 70 -16.00 7.76 -1.54
N THR A 71 -16.70 8.44 -2.45
CA THR A 71 -18.16 8.44 -2.50
C THR A 71 -18.71 7.05 -2.77
N SER A 72 -18.08 6.27 -3.66
CA SER A 72 -18.49 4.89 -3.94
C SER A 72 -18.31 3.99 -2.72
N VAL A 73 -17.21 4.18 -1.97
CA VAL A 73 -16.86 3.42 -0.77
C VAL A 73 -17.83 3.73 0.38
N VAL A 74 -18.07 5.02 0.65
CA VAL A 74 -19.04 5.46 1.66
C VAL A 74 -20.46 5.02 1.28
N GLY A 75 -20.84 5.16 0.01
CA GLY A 75 -22.13 4.68 -0.50
C GLY A 75 -22.31 3.18 -0.29
N ALA A 76 -21.30 2.38 -0.63
CA ALA A 76 -21.31 0.93 -0.41
C ALA A 76 -21.39 0.57 1.08
N LEU A 77 -20.68 1.30 1.95
CA LEU A 77 -20.76 1.12 3.40
C LEU A 77 -22.16 1.43 3.94
N VAL A 78 -22.77 2.53 3.49
CA VAL A 78 -24.14 2.90 3.90
C VAL A 78 -25.15 1.83 3.44
N VAL A 79 -25.07 1.39 2.18
CA VAL A 79 -25.93 0.31 1.67
C VAL A 79 -25.73 -0.98 2.46
N HIS A 80 -24.48 -1.33 2.75
CA HIS A 80 -24.14 -2.49 3.58
C HIS A 80 -24.79 -2.41 4.97
N LEU A 81 -24.66 -1.28 5.66
CA LEU A 81 -25.25 -1.07 6.99
C LEU A 81 -26.78 -1.10 6.97
N ILE A 82 -27.42 -0.52 5.95
CA ILE A 82 -28.88 -0.54 5.81
C ILE A 82 -29.39 -1.97 5.58
N LEU A 83 -28.76 -2.74 4.69
CA LEU A 83 -29.16 -4.13 4.42
C LEU A 83 -28.98 -5.01 5.67
N LEU A 84 -27.88 -4.80 6.40
CA LEU A 84 -27.64 -5.50 7.66
C LEU A 84 -28.69 -5.14 8.72
N SER A 85 -29.08 -3.86 8.81
CA SER A 85 -30.14 -3.38 9.71
C SER A 85 -31.52 -3.94 9.35
N ASN A 86 -31.78 -4.20 8.07
CA ASN A 86 -33.06 -4.73 7.58
C ASN A 86 -33.17 -6.27 7.70
N GLY A 87 -32.17 -6.93 8.31
CA GLY A 87 -32.21 -8.38 8.57
C GLY A 87 -31.92 -9.26 7.35
N PHE A 88 -31.27 -8.72 6.31
CA PHE A 88 -30.78 -9.54 5.20
C PHE A 88 -29.71 -10.53 5.68
N SER A 89 -29.58 -11.67 4.99
CA SER A 89 -28.59 -12.69 5.32
C SER A 89 -27.18 -12.10 5.29
N PRO A 90 -26.36 -12.24 6.36
CA PRO A 90 -24.99 -11.73 6.40
C PRO A 90 -24.14 -12.16 5.20
N SER A 91 -24.32 -13.41 4.74
CA SER A 91 -23.62 -13.94 3.56
C SER A 91 -23.82 -13.14 2.27
N GLN A 92 -24.99 -12.51 2.09
CA GLN A 92 -25.29 -11.69 0.91
C GLN A 92 -24.75 -10.26 1.07
N VAL A 93 -24.75 -9.75 2.31
CA VAL A 93 -24.33 -8.38 2.63
C VAL A 93 -22.80 -8.27 2.64
N ASP A 94 -22.11 -9.29 3.15
CA ASP A 94 -20.64 -9.38 3.19
C ASP A 94 -20.00 -9.54 1.79
N ALA A 95 -20.81 -9.83 0.76
CA ALA A 95 -20.35 -9.87 -0.63
C ALA A 95 -20.15 -8.46 -1.23
N ILE A 96 -20.81 -7.44 -0.69
CA ILE A 96 -20.78 -6.06 -1.23
C ILE A 96 -19.36 -5.48 -1.31
N PRO A 97 -18.54 -5.54 -0.23
CA PRO A 97 -17.17 -5.03 -0.29
C PRO A 97 -16.30 -5.83 -1.28
N GLY A 98 -16.56 -7.13 -1.41
CA GLY A 98 -15.87 -8.00 -2.38
C GLY A 98 -16.20 -7.66 -3.82
N ILE A 99 -17.47 -7.42 -4.14
CA ILE A 99 -17.91 -6.96 -5.46
C ILE A 99 -17.26 -5.61 -5.78
N LEU A 100 -17.19 -4.68 -4.81
CA LEU A 100 -16.51 -3.40 -5.00
C LEU A 100 -15.02 -3.58 -5.31
N LEU A 101 -14.33 -4.48 -4.59
CA LEU A 101 -12.93 -4.87 -4.87
C LEU A 101 -12.76 -5.43 -6.27
N LEU A 102 -13.62 -6.36 -6.68
CA LEU A 102 -13.59 -6.96 -8.01
C LEU A 102 -13.83 -5.92 -9.11
N ILE A 103 -14.78 -5.00 -8.94
CA ILE A 103 -15.03 -3.91 -9.87
C ILE A 103 -13.79 -3.02 -10.00
N PHE A 104 -13.17 -2.64 -8.89
CA PHE A 104 -11.97 -1.81 -8.91
C PHE A 104 -10.80 -2.50 -9.63
N LEU A 105 -10.54 -3.78 -9.32
CA LEU A 105 -9.48 -4.56 -9.96
C LEU A 105 -9.76 -4.76 -11.46
N ALA A 106 -11.01 -5.08 -11.83
CA ALA A 106 -11.42 -5.22 -13.22
C ALA A 106 -11.25 -3.91 -13.98
N LEU A 107 -11.64 -2.78 -13.40
CA LEU A 107 -11.40 -1.46 -13.99
C LEU A 107 -9.90 -1.17 -14.15
N LEU A 108 -9.06 -1.52 -13.17
CA LEU A 108 -7.63 -1.27 -13.23
C LEU A 108 -6.96 -1.97 -14.44
N ILE A 109 -7.31 -3.23 -14.68
CA ILE A 109 -6.74 -4.05 -15.77
C ILE A 109 -7.50 -3.94 -17.10
N CYS A 110 -8.65 -3.27 -17.10
CA CYS A 110 -9.53 -3.21 -18.27
C CYS A 110 -8.80 -2.57 -19.48
N PRO A 111 -8.72 -3.29 -20.63
CA PRO A 111 -8.04 -2.78 -21.82
C PRO A 111 -8.86 -1.72 -22.58
N LEU A 112 -10.16 -1.61 -22.30
CA LEU A 112 -11.06 -0.67 -22.96
C LEU A 112 -10.69 0.78 -22.61
N ASN A 113 -10.93 1.71 -23.54
CA ASN A 113 -10.65 3.14 -23.37
C ASN A 113 -11.68 3.83 -22.47
N VAL A 114 -11.78 3.36 -21.24
CA VAL A 114 -12.69 3.85 -20.19
C VAL A 114 -11.85 4.24 -18.99
N PHE A 115 -12.22 5.30 -18.25
CA PHE A 115 -11.57 5.74 -17.00
C PHE A 115 -10.03 5.83 -17.07
N TYR A 116 -9.50 6.82 -17.79
CA TYR A 116 -8.07 7.15 -17.79
C TYR A 116 -7.13 5.97 -18.13
N ARG A 117 -7.47 5.21 -19.18
CA ARG A 117 -6.70 4.05 -19.65
C ARG A 117 -5.17 4.29 -19.69
N PRO A 118 -4.63 5.37 -20.30
CA PRO A 118 -3.19 5.59 -20.33
C PRO A 118 -2.56 5.63 -18.94
N THR A 119 -3.21 6.32 -17.99
CA THR A 119 -2.74 6.44 -16.60
C THR A 119 -2.76 5.09 -15.88
N ARG A 120 -3.81 4.28 -16.06
CA ARG A 120 -3.90 2.95 -15.42
C ARG A 120 -2.80 2.00 -15.91
N PHE A 121 -2.59 1.92 -17.22
CA PHE A 121 -1.54 1.07 -17.80
C PHE A 121 -0.14 1.58 -17.44
N TYR A 122 0.04 2.89 -17.35
CA TYR A 122 1.29 3.47 -16.87
C TYR A 122 1.54 3.13 -15.40
N PHE A 123 0.52 3.22 -14.54
CA PHE A 123 0.60 2.79 -13.14
C PHE A 123 0.98 1.31 -13.03
N LEU A 124 0.31 0.42 -13.79
CA LEU A 124 0.66 -1.01 -13.80
C LEU A 124 2.10 -1.27 -14.28
N LYS A 125 2.58 -0.49 -15.27
CA LYS A 125 3.97 -0.55 -15.73
C LYS A 125 4.95 -0.15 -14.61
N VAL A 126 4.65 0.91 -13.86
CA VAL A 126 5.47 1.36 -12.71
C VAL A 126 5.47 0.30 -11.61
N ILE A 127 4.31 -0.25 -11.22
CA ILE A 127 4.25 -1.33 -10.23
C ILE A 127 5.08 -2.55 -10.67
N ARG A 128 4.97 -2.96 -11.93
CA ARG A 128 5.81 -4.03 -12.49
C ARG A 128 7.30 -3.70 -12.40
N ASN A 129 7.70 -2.48 -12.74
CA ASN A 129 9.11 -2.05 -12.66
C ASN A 129 9.62 -2.08 -11.21
N ILE A 130 8.80 -1.69 -10.23
CA ILE A 130 9.15 -1.72 -8.80
C ILE A 130 9.36 -3.18 -8.34
N VAL A 131 8.40 -4.06 -8.64
CA VAL A 131 8.48 -5.48 -8.28
C VAL A 131 9.69 -6.15 -8.92
N CYS A 132 10.01 -5.77 -10.15
CA CYS A 132 11.15 -6.29 -10.91
C CYS A 132 12.39 -5.38 -10.86
N SER A 133 12.49 -4.51 -9.84
CA SER A 133 13.52 -3.46 -9.73
C SER A 133 14.99 -3.89 -9.91
N PRO A 134 15.45 -5.12 -9.60
CA PRO A 134 16.81 -5.52 -9.99
C PRO A 134 17.06 -5.58 -11.50
N PHE A 135 16.02 -5.81 -12.30
CA PHE A 135 16.14 -6.14 -13.73
C PHE A 135 15.93 -4.97 -14.68
N TYR A 136 15.46 -3.82 -14.19
CA TYR A 136 15.13 -2.66 -15.02
C TYR A 136 15.88 -1.41 -14.54
N LYS A 137 16.10 -0.46 -15.46
CA LYS A 137 16.60 0.87 -15.10
C LYS A 137 15.56 1.57 -14.22
N VAL A 138 16.00 2.04 -13.06
CA VAL A 138 15.14 2.72 -12.09
C VAL A 138 14.98 4.19 -12.49
N LEU A 139 13.74 4.59 -12.83
CA LEU A 139 13.41 5.97 -13.16
C LEU A 139 12.95 6.75 -11.91
N MET A 140 12.83 8.08 -12.05
CA MET A 140 12.37 8.94 -10.95
C MET A 140 11.01 8.51 -10.40
N VAL A 141 10.08 8.21 -11.30
CA VAL A 141 8.72 7.78 -10.95
C VAL A 141 8.71 6.44 -10.20
N ASP A 142 9.63 5.53 -10.54
CA ASP A 142 9.68 4.20 -9.93
C ASP A 142 10.14 4.29 -8.48
N PHE A 143 11.12 5.15 -8.17
CA PHE A 143 11.55 5.36 -6.79
C PHE A 143 10.53 6.17 -5.99
N PHE A 144 9.92 7.20 -6.59
CA PHE A 144 8.91 8.01 -5.92
C PHE A 144 7.71 7.15 -5.53
N MET A 145 7.18 6.36 -6.47
CA MET A 145 6.05 5.48 -6.20
C MET A 145 6.41 4.37 -5.20
N ALA A 146 7.59 3.76 -5.30
CA ALA A 146 8.03 2.76 -4.34
C ALA A 146 8.18 3.34 -2.93
N ASP A 147 8.60 4.60 -2.79
CA ASP A 147 8.74 5.26 -1.49
C ASP A 147 7.35 5.49 -0.87
N GLN A 148 6.38 5.89 -1.69
CA GLN A 148 4.97 5.95 -1.26
C GLN A 148 4.45 4.59 -0.79
N LEU A 149 4.81 3.49 -1.46
CA LEU A 149 4.40 2.13 -1.05
C LEU A 149 4.89 1.75 0.34
N THR A 150 6.02 2.28 0.81
CA THR A 150 6.50 2.03 2.19
C THR A 150 5.54 2.56 3.25
N SER A 151 4.77 3.60 2.93
CA SER A 151 3.71 4.14 3.78
C SER A 151 2.36 3.44 3.58
N GLN A 152 2.24 2.55 2.58
CA GLN A 152 1.02 1.83 2.23
C GLN A 152 1.04 0.36 2.68
N ILE A 153 1.96 -0.02 3.58
CA ILE A 153 1.99 -1.37 4.17
C ILE A 153 0.64 -1.77 4.78
N PRO A 154 -0.07 -0.91 5.56
CA PRO A 154 -1.39 -1.27 6.08
C PRO A 154 -2.40 -1.59 4.99
N LEU A 155 -2.40 -0.81 3.90
CA LEU A 155 -3.26 -1.04 2.73
C LEU A 155 -2.95 -2.40 2.09
N MET A 156 -1.67 -2.71 1.88
CA MET A 156 -1.25 -3.99 1.28
C MET A 156 -1.62 -5.19 2.16
N ARG A 157 -1.51 -5.07 3.49
CA ARG A 157 -1.95 -6.10 4.43
C ARG A 157 -3.46 -6.29 4.40
N HIS A 158 -4.24 -5.22 4.36
CA HIS A 158 -5.69 -5.34 4.22
C HIS A 158 -6.09 -6.00 2.89
N LEU A 159 -5.41 -5.67 1.79
CA LEU A 159 -5.64 -6.31 0.49
C LEU A 159 -5.38 -7.83 0.55
N GLU A 160 -4.32 -8.25 1.22
CA GLU A 160 -4.01 -9.67 1.45
C GLU A 160 -5.11 -10.36 2.27
N SER A 161 -5.48 -9.80 3.43
CA SER A 161 -6.52 -10.38 4.28
C SER A 161 -7.83 -10.51 3.52
N SER A 162 -8.20 -9.49 2.74
CA SER A 162 -9.38 -9.52 1.87
C SER A 162 -9.27 -10.57 0.77
N ALA A 163 -8.12 -10.68 0.10
CA ALA A 163 -7.89 -11.70 -0.91
C ALA A 163 -7.98 -13.12 -0.34
N CYS A 164 -7.36 -13.38 0.82
CA CYS A 164 -7.45 -14.67 1.50
C CYS A 164 -8.90 -15.01 1.83
N TYR A 165 -9.64 -14.05 2.41
CA TYR A 165 -11.05 -14.24 2.77
C TYR A 165 -11.92 -14.62 1.56
N PHE A 166 -11.84 -13.86 0.46
CA PHE A 166 -12.65 -14.14 -0.72
C PHE A 166 -12.26 -15.43 -1.43
N LEU A 167 -10.96 -15.76 -1.49
CA LEU A 167 -10.49 -17.02 -2.07
C LEU A 167 -10.90 -18.22 -1.22
N ALA A 168 -10.74 -18.14 0.10
CA ALA A 168 -11.13 -19.21 1.03
C ALA A 168 -12.65 -19.45 0.99
N GLY A 169 -13.45 -18.39 0.92
CA GLY A 169 -14.91 -18.47 0.78
C GLY A 169 -15.38 -19.02 -0.57
N SER A 170 -14.60 -18.85 -1.64
CA SER A 170 -14.97 -19.27 -3.01
C SER A 170 -14.45 -20.67 -3.41
N LEU A 171 -13.31 -21.11 -2.88
CA LEU A 171 -12.57 -22.28 -3.39
C LEU A 171 -12.52 -23.48 -2.44
N THR A 172 -12.82 -23.33 -1.15
CA THR A 172 -12.57 -24.39 -0.16
C THR A 172 -13.65 -24.53 0.91
N THR A 173 -14.00 -25.79 1.19
CA THR A 173 -14.72 -26.27 2.38
C THR A 173 -13.90 -26.18 3.69
N HIS A 174 -12.65 -25.69 3.63
CA HIS A 174 -11.77 -25.51 4.78
C HIS A 174 -11.98 -24.12 5.39
N GLY A 175 -12.33 -24.10 6.68
CA GLY A 175 -12.89 -22.93 7.35
C GLY A 175 -12.00 -21.66 7.42
N LEU A 176 -12.71 -20.56 7.65
CA LEU A 176 -12.26 -19.21 8.01
C LEU A 176 -10.98 -19.08 8.87
N PRO A 177 -10.72 -19.93 9.91
CA PRO A 177 -9.52 -19.78 10.75
C PRO A 177 -8.17 -19.85 10.01
N THR A 178 -8.12 -20.40 8.79
CA THR A 178 -6.88 -20.46 7.99
C THR A 178 -6.36 -19.08 7.59
N CYS A 179 -7.26 -18.11 7.36
CA CYS A 179 -6.92 -16.75 6.93
C CYS A 179 -6.59 -15.78 8.08
N THR A 180 -6.66 -16.23 9.33
CA THR A 180 -6.34 -15.41 10.51
C THR A 180 -5.23 -16.02 11.36
N SER A 181 -5.09 -17.35 11.37
CA SER A 181 -4.16 -18.07 12.26
C SER A 181 -3.27 -19.09 11.55
N GLY A 182 -3.41 -19.28 10.24
CA GLY A 182 -2.61 -20.22 9.48
C GLY A 182 -1.16 -19.76 9.32
N ARG A 183 -0.19 -20.68 9.48
CA ARG A 183 1.24 -20.42 9.24
C ARG A 183 1.48 -19.78 7.86
N MET A 184 0.79 -20.24 6.82
CA MET A 184 0.91 -19.69 5.47
C MET A 184 0.45 -18.23 5.37
N TYR A 185 -0.67 -17.86 5.98
CA TYR A 185 -1.16 -16.48 6.03
C TYR A 185 -0.19 -15.57 6.77
N ILE A 186 0.33 -16.04 7.90
CA ILE A 186 1.30 -15.32 8.70
C ILE A 186 2.59 -15.06 7.90
N GLU A 187 3.13 -16.06 7.19
CA GLU A 187 4.32 -15.90 6.34
C GLU A 187 4.08 -14.98 5.14
N LEU A 188 2.92 -15.07 4.48
CA LEU A 188 2.54 -14.17 3.38
C LEU A 188 2.41 -12.72 3.85
N ALA A 189 1.81 -12.50 5.03
CA ALA A 189 1.68 -11.17 5.62
C ALA A 189 3.04 -10.54 5.92
N TYR A 190 4.04 -11.36 6.24
CA TYR A 190 5.42 -10.89 6.34
C TYR A 190 5.99 -10.52 4.99
N VAL A 191 5.91 -11.39 3.99
CA VAL A 191 6.42 -11.07 2.65
C VAL A 191 5.84 -9.75 2.15
N ILE A 192 4.53 -9.53 2.33
CA ILE A 192 3.83 -8.31 1.90
C ILE A 192 4.26 -7.08 2.72
N SER A 193 4.45 -7.22 4.03
CA SER A 193 4.90 -6.11 4.88
C SER A 193 6.35 -5.70 4.62
N PHE A 194 7.19 -6.64 4.19
CA PHE A 194 8.60 -6.40 3.88
C PHE A 194 8.83 -5.96 2.43
N ALA A 195 7.92 -6.31 1.52
CA ALA A 195 8.08 -6.08 0.10
C ALA A 195 8.37 -4.60 -0.27
N PRO A 196 7.69 -3.58 0.28
CA PRO A 196 7.98 -2.19 -0.06
C PRO A 196 9.41 -1.76 0.28
N TYR A 197 9.90 -2.13 1.47
CA TYR A 197 11.26 -1.81 1.89
C TYR A 197 12.29 -2.56 1.05
N TYR A 198 12.01 -3.83 0.74
CA TYR A 198 12.86 -4.63 -0.14
C TYR A 198 12.95 -4.03 -1.54
N TRP A 199 11.84 -3.65 -2.16
CA TRP A 199 11.86 -3.01 -3.49
C TRP A 199 12.65 -1.71 -3.48
N ARG A 200 12.54 -0.89 -2.43
CA ARG A 200 13.36 0.32 -2.29
C ARG A 200 14.84 0.00 -2.14
N ALA A 201 15.19 -0.98 -1.30
CA ALA A 201 16.57 -1.42 -1.15
C ALA A 201 17.15 -1.92 -2.49
N MET A 202 16.40 -2.71 -3.26
CA MET A 202 16.82 -3.22 -4.56
C MET A 202 16.95 -2.12 -5.62
N GLN A 203 16.06 -1.12 -5.61
CA GLN A 203 16.20 0.06 -6.47
C GLN A 203 17.48 0.84 -6.14
N CYS A 204 17.78 1.05 -4.86
CA CYS A 204 19.01 1.71 -4.43
C CYS A 204 20.26 0.89 -4.80
N ALA A 205 20.21 -0.44 -4.64
CA ALA A 205 21.28 -1.36 -5.05
C ALA A 205 21.54 -1.26 -6.55
N ARG A 206 20.48 -1.25 -7.35
CA ARG A 206 20.57 -1.16 -8.81
C ARG A 206 21.20 0.16 -9.26
N ARG A 207 20.79 1.28 -8.65
CA ARG A 207 21.39 2.59 -8.94
C ARG A 207 22.83 2.70 -8.49
N TRP A 208 23.19 2.11 -7.35
CA TRP A 208 24.59 2.01 -6.93
C TRP A 208 25.42 1.22 -7.95
N PHE A 209 24.90 0.10 -8.47
CA PHE A 209 25.58 -0.67 -9.51
C PHE A 209 25.76 0.13 -10.82
N ASP A 210 24.75 0.90 -11.23
CA ASP A 210 24.79 1.67 -12.48
C ASP A 210 25.63 2.96 -12.38
N GLU A 211 25.57 3.67 -11.24
CA GLU A 211 26.14 5.01 -11.06
C GLU A 211 27.40 5.02 -10.17
N SER A 212 27.67 3.94 -9.43
CA SER A 212 28.77 3.83 -8.44
C SER A 212 28.78 4.92 -7.35
N ASP A 213 27.65 5.60 -7.12
CA ASP A 213 27.52 6.63 -6.09
C ASP A 213 27.22 6.01 -4.71
N ILE A 214 28.09 6.32 -3.73
CA ILE A 214 27.98 5.88 -2.33
C ILE A 214 26.68 6.38 -1.68
N ASN A 215 26.10 7.50 -2.13
CA ASN A 215 24.81 7.96 -1.63
C ASN A 215 23.70 6.93 -1.85
N HIS A 216 23.71 6.19 -2.98
CA HIS A 216 22.72 5.14 -3.22
C HIS A 216 22.91 3.97 -2.26
N LEU A 217 24.15 3.63 -1.93
CA LEU A 217 24.45 2.60 -0.94
C LEU A 217 24.04 3.02 0.47
N ALA A 218 24.24 4.29 0.83
CA ALA A 218 23.74 4.82 2.10
C ALA A 218 22.21 4.82 2.15
N ASN A 219 21.52 5.16 1.05
CA ASN A 219 20.05 5.09 1.00
C ASN A 219 19.55 3.64 1.08
N LEU A 220 20.28 2.68 0.50
CA LEU A 220 20.00 1.25 0.69
C LEU A 220 20.08 0.89 2.18
N GLY A 221 21.12 1.34 2.88
CA GLY A 221 21.30 1.14 4.31
C GLY A 221 20.11 1.62 5.14
N LYS A 222 19.53 2.79 4.79
CA LYS A 222 18.29 3.31 5.39
C LYS A 222 17.15 2.28 5.30
N TYR A 223 16.85 1.75 4.12
CA TYR A 223 15.76 0.77 3.97
C TYR A 223 16.08 -0.59 4.62
N VAL A 224 17.33 -1.04 4.58
CA VAL A 224 17.75 -2.26 5.29
C VAL A 224 17.57 -2.11 6.80
N SER A 225 17.88 -0.94 7.38
CA SER A 225 17.65 -0.68 8.81
C SER A 225 16.16 -0.79 9.18
N ALA A 226 15.26 -0.31 8.31
CA ALA A 226 13.82 -0.44 8.49
C ALA A 226 13.35 -1.90 8.40
N MET A 227 13.93 -2.69 7.49
CA MET A 227 13.67 -4.13 7.40
C MET A 227 14.12 -4.87 8.66
N VAL A 228 15.30 -4.56 9.20
CA VAL A 228 15.79 -5.16 10.45
C VAL A 228 14.86 -4.81 11.62
N ALA A 229 14.43 -3.55 11.73
CA ALA A 229 13.47 -3.14 12.75
C ALA A 229 12.12 -3.86 12.61
N ALA A 230 11.64 -4.06 11.38
CA ALA A 230 10.43 -4.84 11.11
C ALA A 230 10.60 -6.32 11.50
N GLY A 231 11.75 -6.92 11.21
CA GLY A 231 12.07 -8.31 11.58
C GLY A 231 12.20 -8.52 13.08
N ALA A 232 12.77 -7.55 13.78
CA ALA A 232 12.80 -7.54 15.25
C ALA A 232 11.38 -7.48 15.83
N ARG A 233 10.53 -6.56 15.35
CA ARG A 233 9.14 -6.40 15.82
C ARG A 233 8.34 -7.68 15.61
N LEU A 234 8.56 -8.30 14.46
CA LEU A 234 7.98 -9.59 14.14
C LEU A 234 8.41 -10.66 15.14
N THR A 235 9.71 -10.83 15.34
CA THR A 235 10.20 -11.90 16.21
C THR A 235 9.71 -11.71 17.64
N TYR A 236 9.66 -10.47 18.13
CA TYR A 236 9.03 -10.14 19.40
C TYR A 236 7.52 -10.46 19.44
N ALA A 237 6.77 -10.23 18.35
CA ALA A 237 5.35 -10.59 18.30
C ALA A 237 5.10 -12.11 18.39
N ARG A 238 6.09 -12.94 18.05
CA ARG A 238 6.05 -14.40 18.23
C ARG A 238 6.46 -14.84 19.64
N GLU A 239 7.31 -14.07 20.30
CA GLU A 239 7.84 -14.34 21.64
C GLU A 239 7.69 -13.09 22.54
N PRO A 240 6.45 -12.67 22.86
CA PRO A 240 6.20 -11.39 23.52
C PRO A 240 6.74 -11.31 24.96
N ASP A 241 6.97 -12.46 25.61
CA ASP A 241 7.50 -12.51 26.98
C ASP A 241 9.03 -12.32 27.04
N SER A 242 9.71 -12.24 25.89
CA SER A 242 11.17 -12.11 25.84
C SER A 242 11.62 -10.65 25.97
N GLN A 243 12.19 -10.32 27.13
CA GLN A 243 12.79 -9.01 27.40
C GLN A 243 13.96 -8.69 26.45
N LEU A 244 14.66 -9.72 25.97
CA LEU A 244 15.75 -9.58 25.00
C LEU A 244 15.19 -9.09 23.66
N TRP A 245 14.14 -9.72 23.14
CA TRP A 245 13.51 -9.31 21.88
C TRP A 245 12.89 -7.93 21.98
N PHE A 246 12.28 -7.58 23.11
CA PHE A 246 11.81 -6.21 23.35
C PHE A 246 12.95 -5.18 23.24
N SER A 247 14.10 -5.47 23.85
CA SER A 247 15.28 -4.61 23.80
C SER A 247 15.83 -4.47 22.36
N ILE A 248 15.88 -5.56 21.61
CA ILE A 248 16.29 -5.56 20.20
C ILE A 248 15.33 -4.72 19.36
N VAL A 249 14.01 -4.86 19.55
CA VAL A 249 12.98 -4.04 18.88
C VAL A 249 13.20 -2.56 19.13
N LEU A 250 13.43 -2.18 20.39
CA LEU A 250 13.63 -0.80 20.77
C LEU A 250 14.87 -0.22 20.07
N VAL A 251 16.02 -0.88 20.19
CA VAL A 251 17.28 -0.41 19.60
C VAL A 251 17.18 -0.31 18.07
N THR A 252 16.70 -1.37 17.41
CA THR A 252 16.58 -1.39 15.95
C THR A 252 15.59 -0.36 15.43
N SER A 253 14.47 -0.16 16.12
CA SER A 253 13.46 0.86 15.74
C SER A 253 13.98 2.27 15.95
N VAL A 254 14.74 2.54 17.02
CA VAL A 254 15.38 3.85 17.25
C VAL A 254 16.39 4.15 16.16
N ILE A 255 17.29 3.20 15.84
CA ILE A 255 18.29 3.36 14.79
C ILE A 255 17.61 3.64 13.44
N ALA A 256 16.62 2.83 13.07
CA ALA A 256 15.91 3.00 11.80
C ALA A 256 15.16 4.34 11.72
N THR A 257 14.59 4.81 12.84
CA THR A 257 13.88 6.09 12.90
C THR A 257 14.85 7.26 12.79
N VAL A 258 15.94 7.26 13.57
CA VAL A 258 16.96 8.32 13.52
C VAL A 258 17.61 8.39 12.14
N TYR A 259 17.90 7.24 11.52
CA TYR A 259 18.49 7.21 10.18
C TYR A 259 17.51 7.76 9.12
N GLN A 260 16.24 7.35 9.16
CA GLN A 260 15.24 7.91 8.24
C GLN A 260 15.06 9.40 8.42
N LEU A 261 14.95 9.89 9.66
CA LEU A 261 14.86 11.32 9.95
C LEU A 261 16.08 12.09 9.45
N TYR A 262 17.29 11.58 9.71
CA TYR A 262 18.51 12.20 9.20
C TYR A 262 18.49 12.28 7.68
N TRP A 263 18.11 11.20 7.00
CA TRP A 263 18.03 11.19 5.54
C TRP A 263 17.04 12.24 5.02
N ASP A 264 15.83 12.25 5.57
CA ASP A 264 14.77 13.12 5.07
C ASP A 264 15.12 14.59 5.32
N PHE A 265 15.53 14.97 6.53
CA PHE A 265 15.84 16.37 6.85
C PHE A 265 17.15 16.88 6.20
N VAL A 266 18.20 16.04 6.14
CA VAL A 266 19.53 16.47 5.69
C VAL A 266 19.76 16.19 4.22
N LYS A 267 19.43 14.97 3.74
CA LYS A 267 19.74 14.57 2.36
C LYS A 267 18.65 14.97 1.38
N ASP A 268 17.39 14.76 1.72
CA ASP A 268 16.29 15.02 0.78
C ASP A 268 15.84 16.48 0.81
N TRP A 269 15.73 17.09 2.01
CA TRP A 269 15.22 18.46 2.15
C TRP A 269 16.33 19.52 2.28
N GLY A 270 17.55 19.12 2.65
CA GLY A 270 18.69 20.02 2.75
C GLY A 270 18.57 21.09 3.84
N PHE A 271 17.80 20.86 4.91
CA PHE A 271 17.59 21.87 5.96
C PHE A 271 18.83 22.16 6.82
N LEU A 272 19.79 21.23 6.86
CA LEU A 272 20.98 21.29 7.73
C LEU A 272 22.28 21.34 6.91
N THR A 273 22.18 21.77 5.65
CA THR A 273 23.27 21.96 4.68
C THR A 273 23.20 23.36 4.10
#